data_AF-A0A6B3GMM1-F1
#
_entry.id   AF-A0A6B3GMM1-F1
#
_cell.length_a   1.000
_cell.length_b   1.000
_cell.length_c   1.000
_cell.angle_alpha   90.00
_cell.angle_beta   90.00
_cell.angle_gamma   90.00
#
_symmetry.space_group_name_H-M   'P 1'
#
loop_
_entity.id
_entity.type
_entity.pdbx_description
1 polymer ?
#
loop_
_entity_poly.entity_id
_entity_poly.type
_entity_poly.pdbx_seq_one_letter_code
_entity_poly.pdbx_strand_id
1 'polypeptide(L)'
;VEEWAAALPAALEAAEQAVKAEFEEVKDLGGLYVLGTERHESRRIDNQLRGRSGRQGDPGESRFYLSLGDDLMRLFKAQMVERVMSMANVPDD
;
A
#
# COMPACT_ATOMS: atom_id res chain seq x y z
N VAL A 1 -3.82 -6.04 -38.11
CA VAL A 1 -4.73 -6.27 -36.95
C VAL A 1 -4.89 -7.76 -36.68
N GLU A 2 -5.12 -8.56 -37.73
CA GLU A 2 -5.27 -10.02 -37.63
C GLU A 2 -4.03 -10.75 -37.11
N GLU A 3 -2.83 -10.39 -37.58
CA GLU A 3 -1.58 -11.04 -37.18
C GLU A 3 -1.24 -10.82 -35.69
N TRP A 4 -1.42 -9.60 -35.19
CA TRP A 4 -1.24 -9.28 -33.77
C TRP A 4 -2.24 -10.04 -32.89
N ALA A 5 -3.51 -10.09 -33.29
CA ALA A 5 -4.54 -10.81 -32.56
C ALA A 5 -4.29 -12.33 -32.56
N ALA A 6 -3.78 -12.88 -33.66
CA ALA A 6 -3.39 -14.28 -33.76
C ALA A 6 -2.17 -14.63 -32.90
N ALA A 7 -1.24 -13.68 -32.70
CA ALA A 7 -0.06 -13.87 -31.85
C ALA A 7 -0.35 -13.72 -30.35
N LEU A 8 -1.43 -13.01 -29.97
CA LEU A 8 -1.75 -12.68 -28.57
C LEU A 8 -1.86 -13.91 -27.65
N PRO A 9 -2.51 -15.03 -28.01
CA PRO A 9 -2.64 -16.18 -27.11
C PRO A 9 -1.28 -16.79 -26.74
N ALA A 10 -0.39 -16.95 -27.72
CA ALA A 10 0.95 -17.48 -27.49
C ALA A 10 1.81 -16.52 -26.65
N ALA A 11 1.70 -15.22 -26.90
CA ALA A 11 2.40 -14.21 -26.11
C ALA A 11 1.92 -14.16 -24.65
N LEU A 12 0.60 -14.31 -24.42
CA LEU A 12 0.02 -14.36 -23.08
C LEU A 12 0.48 -15.60 -22.33
N GLU A 13 0.40 -16.78 -22.95
CA GLU A 13 0.87 -18.03 -22.33
C GLU A 13 2.35 -17.95 -21.94
N ALA A 14 3.19 -17.43 -22.84
CA ALA A 14 4.62 -17.24 -22.55
C ALA A 14 4.84 -16.27 -21.38
N ALA A 15 4.09 -15.17 -21.30
CA ALA A 15 4.17 -14.22 -20.21
C ALA A 15 3.69 -14.83 -18.88
N GLU A 16 2.57 -15.56 -18.87
CA GLU A 16 2.05 -16.24 -17.68
C GLU A 16 3.04 -17.27 -17.15
N GLN A 17 3.64 -18.08 -18.02
CA GLN A 17 4.65 -19.05 -17.62
C GLN A 17 5.91 -18.37 -17.07
N ALA A 18 6.34 -17.26 -17.68
CA ALA A 18 7.53 -16.54 -17.25
C ALA A 18 7.41 -15.98 -15.82
N VAL A 19 6.22 -15.51 -15.43
CA VAL A 19 6.00 -14.89 -14.11
C VAL A 19 5.51 -15.87 -13.04
N LYS A 20 5.09 -17.09 -13.42
CA LYS A 20 4.42 -18.03 -12.51
C LYS A 20 5.23 -18.36 -11.26
N ALA A 21 6.53 -18.63 -11.42
CA ALA A 21 7.38 -19.01 -10.29
C ALA A 21 7.52 -17.87 -9.27
N GLU A 22 7.80 -16.65 -9.74
CA GLU A 22 7.91 -15.46 -8.90
C GLU A 22 6.56 -15.10 -8.26
N PHE A 23 5.45 -15.30 -8.97
CA PHE A 23 4.11 -15.08 -8.42
C PHE A 23 3.83 -15.95 -7.19
N GLU A 24 4.08 -17.26 -7.28
CA GLU A 24 3.90 -18.17 -6.15
C GLU A 24 4.86 -17.85 -5.00
N GLU A 25 6.13 -17.54 -5.30
CA GLU A 25 7.11 -17.13 -4.28
C GLU A 25 6.65 -15.88 -3.51
N VAL A 26 6.23 -14.83 -4.22
CA VAL A 26 5.73 -13.59 -3.61
C VAL A 26 4.48 -13.86 -2.78
N LYS A 27 3.60 -14.75 -3.25
CA LYS A 27 2.37 -15.12 -2.54
C LYS A 27 2.70 -15.83 -1.22
N ASP A 28 3.64 -16.77 -1.24
CA ASP A 28 4.12 -17.49 -0.05
C ASP A 28 4.81 -16.57 0.96
N LEU A 29 5.46 -15.49 0.50
CA LEU A 29 6.04 -14.44 1.34
C LEU A 29 5.00 -13.48 1.96
N GLY A 30 3.70 -13.67 1.68
CA GLY A 30 2.62 -12.84 2.21
C GLY A 30 2.15 -11.72 1.27
N GLY A 31 2.65 -11.69 0.03
CA GLY A 31 2.21 -10.79 -1.02
C GLY A 31 2.69 -9.35 -0.86
N LEU A 32 2.00 -8.42 -1.54
CA LEU A 32 2.42 -7.01 -1.57
C LEU A 32 2.17 -6.33 -0.21
N TYR A 33 3.23 -5.77 0.38
CA TYR A 33 3.17 -4.90 1.55
C TYR A 33 3.14 -3.43 1.14
N VAL A 34 2.10 -2.70 1.52
CA VAL A 34 1.96 -1.26 1.26
C VAL A 34 2.27 -0.47 2.53
N LEU A 35 3.36 0.28 2.52
CA LEU A 35 3.77 1.16 3.62
C LEU A 35 3.46 2.62 3.26
N GLY A 36 2.53 3.24 3.98
CA GLY A 36 2.27 4.69 3.93
C GLY A 36 3.12 5.43 4.96
N THR A 37 3.85 6.45 4.53
CA THR A 37 4.74 7.24 5.40
C THR A 37 4.08 8.49 5.97
N GLU A 38 2.96 8.92 5.38
CA GLU A 38 2.17 10.08 5.79
C GLU A 38 0.70 9.87 5.40
N ARG A 39 -0.19 10.77 5.83
CA ARG A 39 -1.59 10.80 5.40
C ARG A 39 -1.84 11.85 4.33
N HIS A 40 -2.62 11.46 3.32
CA HIS A 40 -3.17 12.44 2.39
C HIS A 40 -4.31 13.22 3.05
N GLU A 41 -4.59 14.42 2.55
CA GLU A 41 -5.72 15.26 2.98
C GLU A 41 -7.07 14.54 2.84
N SER A 42 -7.17 13.61 1.89
CA SER A 42 -8.35 12.80 1.66
C SER A 42 -8.10 11.34 2.01
N ARG A 43 -8.92 10.81 2.93
CA ARG A 43 -8.97 9.37 3.25
C ARG A 43 -9.17 8.48 2.02
N ARG A 44 -9.82 9.00 0.97
CA ARG A 44 -10.03 8.27 -0.28
C ARG A 44 -8.70 7.90 -0.93
N ILE A 45 -7.72 8.81 -0.93
CA ILE A 45 -6.41 8.57 -1.56
C ILE A 45 -5.62 7.55 -0.76
N ASP A 46 -5.66 7.61 0.58
CA ASP A 46 -5.06 6.58 1.43
C ASP A 46 -5.65 5.20 1.15
N ASN A 47 -6.98 5.10 1.00
CA ASN A 47 -7.64 3.83 0.69
C ASN A 47 -7.29 3.33 -0.71
N GLN A 48 -7.02 4.23 -1.66
CA GLN A 48 -6.50 3.84 -2.97
C GLN A 48 -5.09 3.25 -2.87
N LEU A 49 -4.24 3.80 -2.00
CA LEU A 49 -2.91 3.25 -1.74
C LEU A 49 -3.03 1.86 -1.08
N ARG A 50 -3.86 1.71 -0.05
CA ARG A 50 -4.13 0.40 0.60
C ARG A 50 -4.66 -0.63 -0.38
N GLY A 51 -5.56 -0.22 -1.29
CA GLY A 51 -6.15 -1.11 -2.30
C GLY A 51 -5.19 -1.60 -3.38
N ARG A 52 -3.91 -1.20 -3.35
CA ARG A 52 -2.88 -1.77 -4.24
C ARG A 52 -2.46 -3.18 -3.81
N SER A 53 -2.50 -3.50 -2.52
CA SER A 53 -2.28 -4.86 -1.99
C SER A 53 -3.53 -5.72 -2.03
N GLY A 54 -3.36 -7.05 -2.01
CA GLY A 54 -4.46 -8.01 -1.85
C GLY A 54 -5.47 -8.06 -3.00
N ARG A 55 -4.99 -7.91 -4.24
CA ARG A 55 -5.86 -7.93 -5.44
C ARG A 55 -6.39 -9.35 -5.67
N GLN A 56 -7.62 -9.49 -6.15
CA GLN A 56 -8.24 -10.80 -6.46
C GLN A 56 -8.21 -11.83 -5.31
N GLY A 57 -8.08 -11.38 -4.06
CA GLY A 57 -7.98 -12.28 -2.90
C GLY A 57 -6.56 -12.76 -2.58
N ASP A 58 -5.54 -12.23 -3.27
CA ASP A 58 -4.14 -12.47 -2.93
C ASP A 58 -3.83 -12.00 -1.49
N PRO A 59 -2.84 -12.62 -0.82
CA PRO A 59 -2.33 -12.10 0.44
C PRO A 59 -1.69 -10.72 0.22
N GLY A 60 -1.71 -9.90 1.26
CA GLY A 60 -1.10 -8.58 1.26
C GLY A 60 -1.46 -7.81 2.53
N GLU A 61 -0.62 -6.87 2.92
CA GLU A 61 -0.82 -6.04 4.10
C GLU A 61 -0.63 -4.57 3.75
N SER A 62 -1.33 -3.69 4.45
CA SER A 62 -1.09 -2.25 4.35
C SER A 62 -1.03 -1.61 5.74
N ARG A 63 -0.02 -0.77 5.96
CA ARG A 63 0.19 -0.06 7.22
C ARG A 63 0.64 1.36 6.97
N PHE A 64 0.18 2.28 7.81
CA PHE A 64 0.58 3.67 7.78
C PHE A 64 1.28 3.99 9.08
N TYR A 65 2.49 4.54 8.98
CA TYR A 65 3.24 5.10 10.08
C TYR A 65 3.21 6.61 9.94
N LEU A 66 2.85 7.31 11.01
CA LEU A 66 2.61 8.76 11.00
C LEU A 66 3.40 9.41 12.12
N SER A 67 3.78 10.66 11.90
CA SER A 67 4.39 11.52 12.89
C SER A 67 3.52 12.73 13.20
N LEU A 68 3.60 13.23 14.44
CA LEU A 68 3.01 14.52 14.81
C LEU A 68 3.62 15.69 14.01
N GLY A 69 4.82 15.48 13.44
CA GLY A 69 5.51 16.44 12.59
C GLY A 69 5.06 16.44 11.12
N ASP A 70 4.14 15.56 10.71
CA ASP A 70 3.67 15.46 9.32
C ASP A 70 2.85 16.70 8.92
N ASP A 71 2.87 17.03 7.63
CA ASP A 71 2.23 18.25 7.09
C ASP A 71 0.72 18.32 7.41
N LEU A 72 0.02 17.19 7.32
CA LEU A 72 -1.39 17.12 7.69
C LEU A 72 -1.59 17.42 9.18
N MET A 73 -0.76 16.85 10.06
CA MET A 73 -0.88 17.04 11.50
C MET A 73 -0.57 18.49 11.92
N ARG A 74 0.38 19.15 11.22
CA ARG A 74 0.67 20.58 11.40
C ARG A 74 -0.55 21.45 11.06
N LEU A 75 -1.25 21.14 9.97
CA LEU A 75 -2.45 21.87 9.54
C LEU A 75 -3.61 21.73 10.55
N PHE A 76 -3.73 20.59 11.25
CA PHE A 76 -4.83 20.29 12.18
C PHE A 76 -4.67 20.83 13.62
N LYS A 77 -3.81 21.85 13.85
CA LYS A 77 -3.46 22.37 15.18
C LYS A 77 -2.82 21.31 16.09
N ALA A 78 -1.64 20.82 15.67
CA ALA A 78 -0.75 19.96 16.45
C ALA A 78 -0.65 20.32 17.95
N GLN A 79 -0.75 21.61 18.31
CA GLN A 79 -0.72 22.08 19.70
C GLN A 79 -1.78 21.48 20.63
N MET A 80 -2.97 21.12 20.13
CA MET A 80 -4.01 20.48 20.96
C MET A 80 -3.70 19.00 21.20
N VAL A 81 -3.17 18.31 20.18
CA VAL A 81 -2.80 16.88 20.29
C VAL A 81 -1.55 16.72 21.13
N GLU A 82 -0.54 17.56 20.93
CA GLU A 82 0.70 17.60 21.71
C GLU A 82 0.43 17.88 23.20
N ARG A 83 -0.51 18.79 23.53
CA ARG A 83 -0.95 19.00 24.93
C ARG A 83 -1.61 17.78 25.55
N VAL A 84 -2.38 17.01 24.78
CA VAL A 84 -3.02 15.79 25.29
C VAL A 84 -2.00 14.67 25.50
N MET A 85 -1.03 14.52 24.60
CA MET A 85 0.01 13.49 24.71
C MET A 85 1.02 13.79 25.83
N SER A 86 1.43 15.05 25.99
CA SER A 86 2.29 15.50 27.11
C SER A 86 1.62 15.34 28.48
N MET A 87 0.29 15.44 28.56
CA MET A 87 -0.47 15.14 29.78
C MET A 87 -0.64 13.65 30.04
N ALA A 88 -0.52 12.80 29.01
CA ALA A 88 -0.79 11.37 29.10
C ALA A 88 0.43 10.51 29.49
N ASN A 89 1.63 11.11 29.60
CA ASN A 89 2.88 10.44 30.02
C ASN A 89 3.14 9.11 29.28
N VAL A 90 2.85 9.08 27.98
CA VAL A 90 3.01 7.91 27.12
C VAL A 90 4.48 7.83 26.67
N PRO A 91 5.17 6.69 26.81
CA PRO A 91 6.51 6.48 26.26
C PRO A 91 6.54 6.66 24.74
N ASP A 92 7.66 7.15 24.20
CA ASP A 92 7.81 7.58 22.79
C ASP A 92 8.12 6.42 21.82
N ASP A 93 8.07 5.18 22.30
CA ASP A 93 8.55 3.97 21.64
C ASP A 93 7.45 2.97 21.22
#